data_AF-A0A959G0V4-F1
#
_entry.id   AF-A0A959G0V4-F1
#
_cell.length_a   1.000
_cell.length_b   1.000
_cell.length_c   1.000
_cell.angle_alpha   90.00
_cell.angle_beta   90.00
_cell.angle_gamma   90.00
#
_symmetry.space_group_name_H-M   'P 1'
#
loop_
_entity.id
_entity.type
_entity.pdbx_description
1 polymer ?
#
loop_
_entity_poly.entity_id
_entity_poly.type
_entity_poly.pdbx_seq_one_letter_code
_entity_poly.pdbx_strand_id
1 'polypeptide(L)'
;MELITNTSQNFFELISQAIGGPISQPWHWAVSGLAIAGVLAIMALMGRKFGISSSFETMCTIAGAGKRYEFFRKDLKSEYWRLALVAGTIFGGFIAAFFLQSPEPVAISEATIAHLGE
;
A
#
# COMPACT_ATOMS: atom_id res chain seq x y z
N MET A 1 -4.20 -30.01 14.18
CA MET A 1 -4.41 -28.86 13.27
C MET A 1 -4.92 -27.61 14.01
N GLU A 2 -5.33 -27.69 15.28
CA GLU A 2 -5.75 -26.52 16.08
C GLU A 2 -4.63 -25.81 16.86
N LEU A 3 -3.45 -26.43 16.99
CA LEU A 3 -2.30 -25.82 17.68
C LEU A 3 -1.56 -24.77 16.83
N ILE A 4 -1.68 -24.82 15.50
CA ILE A 4 -0.99 -23.89 14.58
C ILE A 4 -1.75 -22.55 14.48
N THR A 5 -3.09 -22.59 14.51
CA THR A 5 -3.94 -21.39 14.52
C THR A 5 -3.85 -20.62 15.83
N ASN A 6 -3.70 -21.30 16.97
CA ASN A 6 -3.59 -20.66 18.28
C ASN A 6 -2.26 -19.89 18.47
N THR A 7 -1.12 -20.46 18.05
CA THR A 7 0.18 -19.74 18.08
C THR A 7 0.20 -18.53 17.14
N SER A 8 -0.45 -18.62 15.97
CA SER A 8 -0.54 -17.49 15.03
C SER A 8 -1.39 -16.33 15.57
N GLN A 9 -2.46 -16.61 16.32
CA GLN A 9 -3.31 -15.57 16.93
C GLN A 9 -2.60 -14.88 18.11
N ASN A 10 -1.95 -15.64 19.00
CA ASN A 10 -1.19 -15.08 20.13
C ASN A 10 0.01 -14.24 19.68
N PHE A 11 0.69 -14.66 18.60
CA PHE A 11 1.80 -13.89 18.01
C PHE A 11 1.32 -12.58 17.37
N PHE A 12 0.17 -12.60 16.70
CA PHE A 12 -0.42 -11.41 16.08
C PHE A 12 -0.89 -10.39 17.12
N GLU A 13 -1.52 -10.85 18.22
CA GLU A 13 -1.88 -10.02 19.37
C GLU A 13 -0.66 -9.41 20.06
N LEU A 14 0.43 -10.16 20.26
CA LEU A 14 1.68 -9.65 20.82
C LEU A 14 2.32 -8.56 19.96
N ILE A 15 2.26 -8.69 18.63
CA ILE A 15 2.77 -7.65 17.73
C ILE A 15 1.84 -6.42 17.72
N SER A 16 0.52 -6.63 17.72
CA SER A 16 -0.47 -5.55 17.80
C SER A 16 -0.30 -4.73 19.09
N GLN A 17 -0.05 -5.38 20.23
CA GLN A 17 0.19 -4.72 21.52
C GLN A 17 1.58 -4.06 21.62
N ALA A 18 2.59 -4.61 20.94
CA ALA A 18 3.94 -4.04 20.89
C ALA A 18 4.09 -2.84 19.95
N ILE A 19 3.29 -2.79 18.87
CA ILE A 19 3.31 -1.71 17.87
C ILE A 19 2.24 -0.65 18.17
N GLY A 20 1.11 -1.04 18.78
CA GLY A 20 -0.06 -0.17 19.00
C GLY A 20 0.07 0.91 20.08
N GLY A 21 1.13 0.89 20.89
CA GLY A 21 1.35 1.90 21.95
C GLY A 21 1.69 3.30 21.41
N PRO A 22 2.71 3.47 20.53
CA PRO A 22 3.14 4.78 20.02
C PRO A 22 2.73 5.10 18.57
N ILE A 23 2.30 4.12 17.77
CA ILE A 23 2.06 4.29 16.32
C ILE A 23 0.59 4.57 15.98
N SER A 24 -0.35 4.18 16.84
CA SER A 24 -1.79 4.43 16.64
C SER A 24 -2.23 5.87 16.95
N GLN A 25 -1.31 6.72 17.42
CA GLN A 25 -1.56 8.15 17.57
C GLN A 25 -1.75 8.79 16.19
N PRO A 26 -2.57 9.85 16.04
CA PRO A 26 -2.70 10.55 14.77
C PRO A 26 -1.35 11.13 14.34
N TRP A 27 -0.67 10.44 13.43
CA TRP A 27 0.59 10.91 12.88
C TRP A 27 0.35 12.16 12.03
N HIS A 28 1.24 13.14 12.18
CA HIS A 28 1.16 14.35 11.39
C HIS A 28 1.34 13.99 9.89
N TRP A 29 0.44 14.50 9.05
CA TRP A 29 0.40 14.21 7.62
C TRP A 29 1.72 14.54 6.88
N ALA A 30 2.55 15.44 7.42
CA ALA A 30 3.86 15.74 6.85
C ALA A 30 4.81 14.53 6.83
N VAL A 31 4.65 13.57 7.76
CA VAL A 31 5.48 12.35 7.77
C VAL A 31 5.15 11.49 6.55
N SER A 32 3.86 11.32 6.25
CA SER A 32 3.40 10.65 5.03
C SER A 32 3.83 11.41 3.77
N GLY A 33 3.76 12.75 3.80
CA GLY A 33 4.22 13.60 2.70
C GLY A 33 5.72 13.45 2.41
N LEU A 34 6.56 13.43 3.45
CA LEU A 34 7.99 13.23 3.32
C LEU A 34 8.33 11.83 2.77
N ALA A 35 7.62 10.79 3.23
CA ALA A 35 7.79 9.44 2.73
C ALA A 35 7.44 9.32 1.24
N ILE A 36 6.30 9.89 0.82
CA ILE A 36 5.89 9.90 -0.60
C ILE A 36 6.89 10.68 -1.44
N ALA A 37 7.31 11.86 -0.99
CA ALA A 37 8.30 12.67 -1.67
C ALA A 37 9.64 11.93 -1.80
N GLY A 38 10.07 11.20 -0.76
CA GLY A 38 11.27 10.37 -0.78
C GLY A 38 11.21 9.27 -1.85
N VAL A 39 10.10 8.53 -1.92
CA VAL A 39 9.91 7.49 -2.95
C VAL A 39 9.92 8.09 -4.36
N LEU A 40 9.23 9.21 -4.56
CA LEU A 40 9.22 9.92 -5.85
C LEU A 40 10.61 10.45 -6.23
N ALA A 41 11.35 11.01 -5.26
CA ALA A 41 12.71 11.49 -5.47
C ALA A 41 13.67 10.36 -5.86
N ILE A 42 13.62 9.22 -5.16
CA ILE A 42 14.43 8.04 -5.50
C ILE A 42 14.14 7.59 -6.94
N MET A 43 12.86 7.54 -7.35
CA MET A 43 12.51 7.15 -8.71
C MET A 43 12.95 8.18 -9.76
N ALA A 44 12.83 9.48 -9.46
CA ALA A 44 13.29 10.55 -10.33
C ALA A 44 14.82 10.51 -10.53
N LEU A 45 15.59 10.26 -9.47
CA LEU A 45 17.05 10.15 -9.52
C LEU A 45 17.52 8.94 -10.33
N MET A 46 16.78 7.83 -10.32
CA MET A 46 17.05 6.66 -11.17
C MET A 46 16.61 6.84 -12.64
N GLY A 47 16.09 8.02 -13.01
CA GLY A 47 15.60 8.30 -14.37
C GLY A 47 14.36 7.49 -14.76
N ARG A 48 13.66 6.89 -13.77
CA ARG A 48 12.49 6.05 -14.01
C ARG A 48 11.21 6.86 -13.80
N LYS A 49 10.31 6.82 -14.78
CA LYS A 49 9.04 7.54 -14.73
C LYS A 49 8.09 6.87 -13.74
N PHE A 50 7.69 7.58 -12.68
CA PHE A 50 6.63 7.15 -11.78
C PHE A 50 5.29 7.20 -12.53
N GLY A 51 4.70 6.05 -12.80
CA GLY A 51 3.43 5.95 -13.53
C GLY A 51 2.63 4.77 -13.02
N ILE A 52 1.61 5.04 -12.21
CA ILE A 52 0.70 4.02 -11.67
C ILE A 52 -0.02 3.32 -12.84
N SER A 53 -0.61 4.08 -13.77
CA SER A 53 -1.29 3.54 -14.94
C SER A 53 -0.37 2.65 -15.79
N SER A 54 0.86 3.08 -16.00
CA SER A 54 1.84 2.29 -16.75
C SER A 54 2.30 1.03 -16.00
N SER A 55 2.19 0.99 -14.67
CA SER A 55 2.45 -0.23 -13.89
C SER A 55 1.32 -1.25 -14.06
N PHE A 56 0.06 -0.78 -14.13
CA PHE A 56 -1.08 -1.61 -14.51
C PHE A 56 -0.98 -2.11 -15.96
N GLU A 57 -0.54 -1.27 -16.90
CA GLU A 57 -0.28 -1.70 -18.28
C GLU A 57 0.74 -2.84 -18.33
N THR A 58 1.86 -2.74 -17.61
CA THR A 58 2.87 -3.83 -17.53
C THR A 58 2.28 -5.11 -16.95
N MET A 59 1.42 -5.01 -15.93
CA MET A 59 0.70 -6.18 -15.38
C MET A 59 -0.23 -6.80 -16.44
N CYS A 60 -0.97 -5.99 -17.19
CA CYS A 60 -1.82 -6.45 -18.28
C CYS A 60 -1.01 -7.08 -19.44
N THR A 61 0.17 -6.54 -19.76
CA THR A 61 1.10 -7.12 -20.73
C THR A 61 1.53 -8.54 -20.33
N ILE A 62 1.90 -8.73 -19.05
CA ILE A 62 2.27 -10.04 -18.48
C ILE A 62 1.08 -11.01 -18.53
N ALA A 63 -0.13 -10.52 -18.22
CA ALA A 63 -1.36 -11.30 -18.25
C ALA A 63 -1.81 -11.71 -19.67
N GLY A 64 -1.06 -11.35 -20.72
CA GLY A 64 -1.30 -11.77 -22.10
C GLY A 64 -2.01 -10.74 -22.97
N ALA A 65 -2.33 -9.54 -22.45
CA ALA A 65 -2.90 -8.46 -23.25
C ALA A 65 -1.94 -7.95 -24.34
N GLY A 66 -0.62 -8.18 -24.17
CA GLY A 66 0.41 -7.83 -25.16
C GLY A 66 0.32 -8.59 -26.48
N LYS A 67 -0.43 -9.71 -26.56
CA LYS A 67 -0.73 -10.42 -27.82
C LYS A 67 -2.01 -9.92 -28.50
N ARG A 68 -2.88 -9.20 -27.79
CA ARG A 68 -4.21 -8.78 -28.25
C ARG A 68 -4.24 -7.33 -28.73
N TYR A 69 -3.39 -6.47 -28.16
CA TYR A 69 -3.33 -5.05 -28.52
C TYR A 69 -1.89 -4.54 -28.53
N GLU A 70 -1.53 -3.81 -29.59
CA GLU A 70 -0.17 -3.29 -29.80
C GLU A 70 0.26 -2.28 -28.72
N PHE A 71 -0.71 -1.58 -28.10
CA PHE A 71 -0.49 -0.67 -26.98
C PHE A 71 0.12 -1.36 -25.74
N PHE A 72 -0.23 -2.63 -25.49
CA PHE A 72 0.30 -3.41 -24.36
C PHE A 72 1.59 -4.16 -24.72
N ARG A 73 2.17 -3.99 -25.91
CA ARG A 73 3.42 -4.66 -26.29
C ARG A 73 4.63 -3.87 -25.78
N LYS A 74 4.82 -3.82 -24.46
CA LYS A 74 5.96 -3.18 -23.80
C LYS A 74 7.05 -4.19 -23.44
N ASP A 75 8.31 -3.79 -23.58
CA ASP A 75 9.46 -4.61 -23.19
C ASP A 75 9.49 -4.84 -21.68
N LEU A 76 9.11 -6.03 -21.24
CA LEU A 76 9.09 -6.40 -19.81
C LEU A 76 10.45 -6.25 -19.13
N LYS A 77 11.54 -6.35 -19.91
CA LYS A 77 12.91 -6.30 -19.42
C LYS A 77 13.33 -4.91 -18.95
N SER A 78 12.79 -3.85 -19.55
CA SER A 78 13.08 -2.47 -19.11
C SER A 78 12.17 -2.03 -17.95
N GLU A 79 11.00 -2.66 -17.82
CA GLU A 79 9.92 -2.25 -16.91
C GLU A 79 9.83 -3.05 -15.60
N TYR A 80 10.79 -3.94 -15.29
CA TYR A 80 10.83 -4.72 -14.04
C TYR A 80 10.70 -3.86 -12.76
N TRP A 81 11.17 -2.62 -12.79
CA TRP A 81 11.06 -1.69 -11.66
C TRP A 81 9.61 -1.32 -11.32
N ARG A 82 8.71 -1.29 -12.30
CA ARG A 82 7.28 -1.04 -12.04
C ARG A 82 6.62 -2.19 -11.28
N LEU A 83 7.07 -3.42 -11.53
CA LEU A 83 6.60 -4.60 -10.81
C LEU A 83 7.07 -4.60 -9.35
N ALA A 84 8.31 -4.17 -9.11
CA ALA A 84 8.83 -3.99 -7.75
C ALA A 84 8.01 -2.97 -6.96
N LEU A 85 7.60 -1.86 -7.60
CA LEU A 85 6.69 -0.88 -6.99
C LEU A 85 5.35 -1.50 -6.62
N VAL A 86 4.70 -2.21 -7.55
CA VAL A 86 3.38 -2.84 -7.33
C VAL A 86 3.44 -3.91 -6.23
N ALA A 87 4.48 -4.74 -6.24
CA ALA A 87 4.69 -5.72 -5.18
C ALA A 87 4.88 -5.04 -3.82
N GLY A 88 5.62 -3.93 -3.78
CA GLY A 88 5.81 -3.11 -2.59
C GLY A 88 4.52 -2.52 -2.05
N THR A 89 3.62 -1.99 -2.91
CA THR A 89 2.32 -1.46 -2.46
C THR A 89 1.38 -2.54 -1.97
N ILE A 90 1.35 -3.72 -2.60
CA ILE A 90 0.56 -4.86 -2.11
C ILE A 90 1.05 -5.28 -0.72
N PHE A 91 2.37 -5.42 -0.56
CA PHE A 91 2.95 -5.84 0.72
C PHE A 91 2.77 -4.77 1.81
N GLY A 92 2.96 -3.49 1.47
CA GLY A 92 2.73 -2.37 2.39
C GLY A 92 1.26 -2.22 2.78
N GLY A 93 0.33 -2.42 1.84
CA GLY A 93 -1.11 -2.40 2.10
C GLY A 93 -1.55 -3.59 2.96
N PHE A 94 -0.99 -4.78 2.75
CA PHE A 94 -1.21 -5.93 3.62
C PHE A 94 -0.73 -5.62 5.04
N ILE A 95 0.50 -5.13 5.20
CA ILE A 95 1.01 -4.74 6.52
C ILE A 95 0.11 -3.68 7.16
N ALA A 96 -0.30 -2.65 6.42
CA ALA A 96 -1.18 -1.61 6.96
C ALA A 96 -2.56 -2.14 7.39
N ALA A 97 -3.18 -3.00 6.59
CA ALA A 97 -4.50 -3.55 6.89
C ALA A 97 -4.49 -4.52 8.08
N PHE A 98 -3.41 -5.26 8.28
CA PHE A 98 -3.30 -6.22 9.38
C PHE A 98 -2.73 -5.59 10.67
N PHE A 99 -1.78 -4.67 10.58
CA PHE A 99 -1.10 -4.10 11.76
C PHE A 99 -1.56 -2.70 12.17
N LEU A 100 -2.17 -1.92 11.26
CA LEU A 100 -2.54 -0.52 11.50
C LEU A 100 -4.05 -0.31 11.62
N GLN A 101 -4.84 -1.39 11.59
CA GLN A 101 -6.29 -1.33 11.75
C GLN A 101 -6.63 -1.00 13.21
N SER A 102 -6.84 0.29 13.48
CA SER A 102 -7.35 0.73 14.79
C SER A 102 -8.86 0.45 14.88
N PRO A 103 -9.34 -0.18 15.95
CA PRO A 103 -10.77 -0.32 16.23
C PRO A 103 -11.41 1.00 16.71
N GLU A 104 -10.62 2.07 16.89
CA GLU A 104 -11.14 3.36 17.33
C GLU A 104 -11.82 4.10 16.18
N PRO A 105 -13.10 4.49 16.32
CA PRO A 105 -13.81 5.24 15.29
C PRO A 105 -13.05 6.52 14.97
N VAL A 106 -12.89 6.80 13.68
CA VAL A 106 -12.31 8.04 13.19
C VAL A 106 -12.99 9.19 13.93
N ALA A 107 -12.22 10.02 14.63
CA ALA A 107 -12.72 11.18 15.35
C ALA A 107 -13.24 12.22 14.33
N ILE A 108 -14.48 12.01 13.88
CA ILE A 108 -15.17 12.90 12.96
C ILE A 108 -15.81 14.03 13.78
N SER A 109 -15.61 15.27 13.33
CA SER A 109 -16.27 16.46 13.89
C SER A 109 -17.79 16.32 13.79
N GLU A 110 -18.53 16.72 14.83
CA GLU A 110 -20.00 16.65 14.85
C GLU A 110 -20.65 17.38 13.65
N ALA A 111 -20.00 18.44 13.15
CA ALA A 111 -20.45 19.16 11.96
C ALA A 111 -20.45 18.29 10.69
N THR A 112 -19.55 17.32 10.58
CA THR A 112 -19.47 16.40 9.44
C THR A 112 -20.50 15.28 9.54
N ILE A 113 -20.85 14.85 10.75
CA ILE A 113 -21.92 13.86 10.97
C ILE A 113 -23.28 14.47 10.58
N ALA A 114 -23.53 15.73 10.97
CA ALA A 114 -24.75 16.45 10.62
C ALA A 114 -24.94 16.61 9.10
N HIS A 115 -23.85 16.84 8.35
CA HIS A 115 -23.91 16.99 6.89
C HIS A 115 -24.06 15.68 6.09
N LEU A 116 -23.72 14.53 6.68
CA LEU A 116 -23.83 13.21 6.01
C LEU A 116 -25.17 12.50 6.29
N GLY A 117 -25.94 12.99 7.27
CA GLY A 117 -27.26 12.45 7.63
C GLY A 117 -28.44 13.12 6.94
N GLU A 118 -28.16 14.06 6.02
CA GLU A 118 -29.16 14.80 5.22
C GLU A 118 -29.17 14.31 3.76
#